data_AF-A0A930FH62-F1
#
_entry.id   AF-A0A930FH62-F1
#
_cell.length_a   1.000
_cell.length_b   1.000
_cell.length_c   1.000
_cell.angle_alpha   90.00
_cell.angle_beta   90.00
_cell.angle_gamma   90.00
#
_symmetry.space_group_name_H-M   'P 1'
#
loop_
_entity.id
_entity.type
_entity.pdbx_description
1 polymer ?
#
loop_
_entity_poly.entity_id
_entity_poly.type
_entity_poly.pdbx_seq_one_letter_code
_entity_poly.pdbx_strand_id
1 'polypeptide(L)' 'MIKVCYALRIIGVILAVGAMGSLEIDTIDFWTWFCQTMLGVTLWILAGYWLDDIKEFEK' A
#
# COMPACT_ATOMS: atom_id res chain seq x y z
N MET A 1 -15.56 6.24 2.82
CA MET A 1 -15.03 4.92 2.42
C MET A 1 -14.39 4.97 1.04
N ILE A 2 -15.17 4.98 -0.06
CA ILE A 2 -14.64 4.93 -1.44
C ILE A 2 -13.52 5.95 -1.74
N LYS A 3 -13.68 7.22 -1.38
CA LYS A 3 -12.66 8.26 -1.64
C LYS A 3 -11.32 7.97 -0.91
N VAL A 4 -11.39 7.42 0.30
CA VAL A 4 -10.21 7.04 1.10
C VAL A 4 -9.52 5.83 0.48
N CYS A 5 -10.28 4.80 0.08
CA CYS A 5 -9.72 3.63 -0.61
C CYS A 5 -9.03 4.02 -1.93
N TYR A 6 -9.60 4.95 -2.70
CA TYR A 6 -8.95 5.46 -3.91
C TYR A 6 -7.66 6.23 -3.60
N ALA A 7 -7.65 7.06 -2.56
CA ALA A 7 -6.43 7.75 -2.14
C ALA A 7 -5.34 6.77 -1.71
N LEU A 8 -5.68 5.75 -0.90
CA LEU A 8 -4.74 4.70 -0.48
C LEU A 8 -4.19 3.89 -1.66
N ARG A 9 -5.00 3.64 -2.69
CA ARG A 9 -4.54 2.98 -3.93
C ARG A 9 -3.51 3.84 -4.66
N ILE A 10 -3.75 5.13 -4.80
CA ILE A 10 -2.79 6.06 -5.44
C ILE A 10 -1.49 6.10 -4.66
N ILE A 11 -1.56 6.23 -3.33
CA ILE A 11 -0.39 6.18 -2.44
C ILE A 11 0.36 4.85 -2.60
N GLY A 12 -0.36 3.74 -2.65
CA GLY A 12 0.23 2.41 -2.88
C GLY A 12 1.01 2.32 -4.19
N VAL A 13 0.48 2.89 -5.29
CA VAL A 13 1.20 2.93 -6.58
C VAL A 13 2.48 3.75 -6.47
N ILE A 14 2.42 4.93 -5.83
CA ILE A 14 3.61 5.79 -5.65
C ILE A 14 4.68 5.07 -4.82
N LEU A 15 4.28 4.42 -3.72
CA LEU A 15 5.19 3.68 -2.86
C LEU A 15 5.79 2.46 -3.57
N ALA A 16 5.02 1.77 -4.40
CA ALA A 16 5.54 0.66 -5.22
C ALA A 16 6.60 1.13 -6.21
N VAL A 17 6.39 2.27 -6.87
CA VAL A 17 7.40 2.86 -7.77
C VAL A 17 8.65 3.29 -6.99
N GLY A 18 8.49 3.94 -5.83
CA GLY A 18 9.62 4.33 -4.98
C GLY A 18 10.42 3.12 -4.46
N ALA A 19 9.74 2.00 -4.17
CA ALA A 19 10.37 0.77 -3.73
C ALA A 19 11.19 0.06 -4.83
N MET A 20 10.84 0.24 -6.11
CA MET A 20 11.56 -0.41 -7.23
C MET A 20 13.03 0.04 -7.36
N GLY A 21 13.40 1.19 -6.78
CA GLY A 21 14.80 1.63 -6.76
C GLY A 21 15.76 0.63 -6.11
N SER A 22 15.28 -0.26 -5.23
CA SER A 22 16.16 -1.27 -4.61
C SER A 22 16.62 -2.34 -5.60
N LEU A 23 15.88 -2.53 -6.70
CA LEU A 23 16.25 -3.47 -7.75
C LEU A 23 17.44 -2.98 -8.58
N GLU A 24 17.54 -1.66 -8.78
CA GLU A 24 18.63 -1.05 -9.55
C GLU A 24 19.93 -1.02 -8.74
N ILE A 25 19.83 -0.76 -7.43
CA ILE A 25 20.98 -0.63 -6.52
C ILE A 25 21.43 -2.00 -5.97
N ASP A 26 20.65 -3.07 -6.25
CA ASP A 26 20.83 -4.43 -5.70
C ASP A 26 20.98 -4.45 -4.17
N THR A 27 20.42 -3.44 -3.50
CA THR A 27 20.48 -3.24 -2.06
C THR A 27 19.26 -2.45 -1.62
N ILE A 28 18.75 -2.76 -0.43
CA ILE A 28 17.70 -1.96 0.19
C ILE A 28 18.38 -0.81 0.95
N ASP A 29 18.29 0.38 0.38
CA ASP A 29 18.65 1.62 1.06
C ASP A 29 17.51 2.10 1.98
N PHE A 30 17.76 3.18 2.74
CA PHE A 30 16.76 3.70 3.67
C PHE A 30 15.47 4.18 2.97
N TRP A 31 15.59 4.72 1.75
CA TRP A 31 14.44 5.21 0.97
C TRP A 31 13.54 4.06 0.51
N THR A 32 14.12 3.05 -0.11
CA THR A 32 13.42 1.87 -0.60
C THR A 32 12.86 1.04 0.55
N TRP A 33 13.58 0.92 1.68
CA TRP A 33 13.07 0.33 2.91
C TRP A 33 11.81 1.05 3.43
N PHE A 34 11.86 2.39 3.46
CA PHE A 34 10.72 3.20 3.86
C PHE A 34 9.53 3.00 2.92
N CYS A 35 9.76 3.06 1.60
CA CYS A 35 8.72 2.85 0.60
C CYS A 35 8.08 1.46 0.71
N GLN A 36 8.87 0.40 0.87
CA GLN A 36 8.38 -0.98 1.02
C GLN A 36 7.58 -1.16 2.32
N THR A 37 8.08 -0.64 3.44
CA THR A 37 7.39 -0.72 4.73
C THR A 37 6.05 0.02 4.69
N MET A 38 6.05 1.25 4.17
CA MET A 38 4.83 2.05 4.05
C MET A 38 3.84 1.46 3.05
N LEU A 39 4.32 0.80 1.99
CA LEU A 39 3.48 0.07 1.05
C LEU A 39 2.74 -1.07 1.77
N GLY A 40 3.44 -1.84 2.59
CA GLY A 40 2.85 -2.91 3.41
C GLY A 40 1.74 -2.39 4.33
N VAL A 41 2.00 -1.31 5.07
CA VAL A 41 0.99 -0.67 5.94
C VAL A 41 -0.22 -0.16 5.15
N THR A 42 0.03 0.51 4.02
CA THR A 42 -1.03 1.05 3.14
C THR A 42 -1.95 -0.05 2.63
N LEU A 43 -1.38 -1.17 2.17
CA LEU A 43 -2.14 -2.32 1.69
C LEU A 43 -2.89 -3.03 2.82
N TRP A 44 -2.31 -3.11 4.02
CA TRP A 44 -2.98 -3.70 5.18
C TRP A 44 -4.25 -2.93 5.57
N ILE A 45 -4.16 -1.59 5.61
CA ILE A 45 -5.33 -0.74 5.88
C ILE A 45 -6.38 -0.91 4.77
N LEU A 46 -5.96 -0.94 3.50
CA LEU A 46 -6.87 -1.13 2.38
C LEU A 46 -7.58 -2.49 2.42
N ALA A 47 -6.89 -3.56 2.81
CA ALA A 47 -7.47 -4.88 3.01
C ALA A 47 -8.46 -4.91 4.18
N GLY A 48 -8.19 -4.17 5.25
CA GLY A 48 -9.12 -3.99 6.38
C GLY A 48 -10.44 -3.37 5.94
N TYR A 49 -10.39 -2.27 5.17
CA TYR A 49 -11.59 -1.66 4.62
C TYR A 49 -12.38 -2.61 3.70
N TRP A 50 -11.69 -3.42 2.92
CA TRP A 50 -12.35 -4.40 2.05
C TRP A 50 -13.05 -5.52 2.84
N LEU A 51 -12.44 -5.99 3.93
CA LEU A 51 -13.05 -6.99 4.82
C LEU A 51 -14.31 -6.45 5.51
N ASP A 52 -14.32 -5.17 5.89
CA ASP A 52 -15.49 -4.55 6.50
C ASP A 52 -16.63 -4.39 5.47
N ASP A 53 -16.32 -3.98 4.25
CA ASP A 53 -17.31 -3.93 3.16
C ASP A 53 -17.93 -5.32 2.90
N ILE A 54 -17.12 -6.39 2.85
CA ILE A 54 -17.65 -7.77 2.67
C ILE A 54 -18.60 -8.16 3.80
N LYS A 55 -18.22 -7.91 5.06
CA LYS A 55 -19.09 -8.22 6.21
C LYS A 55 -20.40 -7.46 6.18
N GLU A 56 -20.41 -6.26 5.61
CA GLU A 56 -21.64 -5.49 5.41
C GLU A 56 -22.53 -6.12 4.33
N PHE A 57 -21.95 -6.62 3.24
CA PHE A 57 -22.69 -7.27 2.15
C PHE A 57 -23.16 -8.71 2.47
N GLU A 58 -22.49 -9.43 3.37
CA GLU A 58 -22.91 -10.76 3.83
C GLU A 58 -24.04 -10.76 4.87
N LYS A 59 -24.46 -9.57 5.33
CA LYS A 59 -25.45 -9.38 6.40
C LYS A 59 -26.87 -9.12 5.86
#